data_AF-A0A4Q3UBP1-F1
#
_entry.id   AF-A0A4Q3UBP1-F1
#
_cell.length_a   1.000
_cell.length_b   1.000
_cell.length_c   1.000
_cell.angle_alpha   90.00
_cell.angle_beta   90.00
_cell.angle_gamma   90.00
#
_symmetry.space_group_name_H-M   'P 1'
#
loop_
_entity.id
_entity.type
_entity.pdbx_description
1 polymer ?
#
loop_
_entity_poly.entity_id
_entity_poly.type
_entity_poly.pdbx_seq_one_letter_code
_entity_poly.pdbx_strand_id
1 'polypeptide(L)'
;MLLAGGAELQRALYSLACRVLLSDDPQRASRLIYLRSPIKSFPLKDQDHVIERLAAWVALAKTRLEEGVVYPGVKPYRDDPRFGRLAMPASSFYLERKEPTIRKAAGTDLARYWREP
;
A
#
# COMPACT_ATOMS: atom_id res chain seq x y z
N MET A 1 -6.93 1.39 -8.89
CA MET A 1 -6.48 1.77 -7.54
C MET A 1 -4.94 1.74 -7.59
N LEU A 2 -4.19 2.55 -6.85
CA LEU A 2 -2.83 2.93 -7.22
C LEU A 2 -1.92 1.72 -7.21
N LEU A 3 -2.30 0.78 -6.34
CA LEU A 3 -1.82 -0.58 -6.34
C LEU A 3 -2.96 -1.60 -6.35
N ALA A 4 -4.13 -1.36 -6.90
CA ALA A 4 -5.31 -2.23 -6.81
C ALA A 4 -5.58 -2.70 -5.35
N GLY A 5 -5.43 -1.80 -4.37
CA GLY A 5 -5.52 -2.15 -2.94
C GLY A 5 -4.26 -2.80 -2.35
N GLY A 6 -3.13 -2.69 -3.04
CA GLY A 6 -1.86 -3.37 -2.71
C GLY A 6 -1.50 -4.50 -3.68
N ALA A 7 -2.41 -4.96 -4.54
CA ALA A 7 -2.17 -5.96 -5.59
C ALA A 7 -1.13 -5.58 -6.68
N GLU A 8 -0.78 -4.31 -6.88
CA GLU A 8 0.36 -3.91 -7.74
C GLU A 8 1.64 -3.66 -6.95
N LEU A 9 1.59 -3.61 -5.61
CA LEU A 9 2.73 -3.21 -4.75
C LEU A 9 3.93 -4.09 -5.01
N GLN A 10 3.70 -5.39 -4.98
CA GLN A 10 4.73 -6.39 -5.23
C GLN A 10 5.36 -6.20 -6.61
N ARG A 11 4.54 -6.02 -7.65
CA ARG A 11 5.01 -5.85 -9.03
C ARG A 11 5.82 -4.58 -9.22
N ALA A 12 5.36 -3.45 -8.67
CA ALA A 12 6.07 -2.18 -8.72
C ALA A 12 7.44 -2.27 -8.03
N LEU A 13 7.48 -2.86 -6.83
CA LEU A 13 8.70 -3.03 -6.04
C LEU A 13 9.72 -3.94 -6.74
N TYR A 14 9.29 -5.08 -7.27
CA TYR A 14 10.21 -5.94 -8.02
C TYR A 14 10.72 -5.28 -9.29
N SER A 15 9.89 -4.50 -9.97
CA SER A 15 10.34 -3.81 -11.17
C SER A 15 11.35 -2.69 -10.86
N LEU A 16 11.18 -2.01 -9.71
CA LEU A 16 12.16 -1.06 -9.19
C LEU A 16 13.46 -1.77 -8.79
N ALA A 17 13.37 -2.92 -8.11
CA ALA A 17 14.54 -3.72 -7.76
C ALA A 17 15.31 -4.16 -9.00
N CYS A 18 14.63 -4.67 -10.04
CA CYS A 18 15.25 -4.99 -11.32
C CYS A 18 15.92 -3.77 -11.97
N ARG A 19 15.30 -2.58 -11.90
CA ARG A 19 15.90 -1.33 -12.42
C ARG A 19 17.18 -0.94 -11.67
N VAL A 20 17.22 -1.12 -10.36
CA VAL A 20 18.36 -0.71 -9.52
C VAL A 20 19.50 -1.73 -9.53
N LEU A 21 19.16 -3.02 -9.63
CA LEU A 21 20.12 -4.11 -9.46
C LEU A 21 20.69 -4.63 -10.79
N LEU A 22 20.00 -4.43 -11.92
CA LEU A 22 20.48 -4.87 -13.23
C LEU A 22 21.20 -3.72 -13.94
N SER A 23 22.45 -3.96 -14.34
CA SER A 23 23.36 -2.94 -14.88
C SER A 23 23.03 -2.52 -16.31
N ASP A 24 22.40 -3.39 -17.10
CA ASP A 24 21.91 -3.08 -18.44
C ASP A 24 20.41 -2.80 -18.33
N ASP A 25 19.96 -1.59 -18.65
CA ASP A 25 18.56 -1.16 -18.63
C ASP A 25 17.70 -2.02 -19.57
N PRO A 26 17.15 -3.17 -19.11
CA PRO A 26 16.48 -4.09 -20.02
C PRO A 26 15.08 -3.52 -20.27
N GLN A 27 14.47 -3.84 -21.41
CA GLN A 27 13.02 -3.64 -21.53
C GLN A 27 12.31 -4.42 -20.42
N ARG A 28 11.83 -3.70 -19.40
CA ARG A 28 11.15 -4.28 -18.23
C ARG A 28 9.65 -4.36 -18.50
N ALA A 29 9.10 -5.55 -18.30
CA ALA A 29 7.65 -5.74 -18.27
C ALA A 29 7.28 -6.56 -17.04
N SER A 30 6.38 -6.03 -16.21
CA SER A 30 5.81 -6.75 -15.07
C SER A 30 4.37 -7.17 -15.39
N ARG A 31 4.03 -8.43 -15.17
CA ARG A 31 2.70 -8.98 -15.48
C ARG A 31 2.25 -9.96 -14.40
N LEU A 32 0.96 -9.99 -14.12
CA LEU A 32 0.35 -10.97 -13.25
C LEU A 32 -0.38 -12.03 -14.09
N ILE A 33 0.00 -13.29 -13.91
CA ILE A 33 -0.50 -14.41 -14.70
C ILE A 33 -1.32 -15.32 -13.78
N TYR A 34 -2.61 -15.43 -14.04
CA TYR A 34 -3.47 -16.42 -13.41
C TYR A 34 -3.47 -17.70 -14.24
N LEU A 35 -2.94 -18.77 -13.66
CA LEU A 35 -2.75 -20.05 -14.34
C LEU A 35 -4.04 -20.89 -14.47
N ARG A 36 -5.10 -20.54 -13.72
CA ARG A 36 -6.38 -21.26 -13.78
C ARG A 36 -7.04 -20.98 -15.13
N SER A 37 -7.44 -22.03 -15.85
CA SER A 37 -8.11 -21.90 -17.14
C SER A 37 -9.41 -21.07 -17.03
N PRO A 38 -9.65 -20.11 -17.93
CA PRO A 38 -8.74 -19.66 -18.99
C PRO A 38 -7.57 -18.86 -18.42
N ILE A 39 -6.35 -19.10 -18.92
CA ILE A 39 -5.16 -18.36 -18.48
C ILE A 39 -5.39 -16.86 -18.72
N LYS A 40 -5.24 -16.05 -17.67
CA LYS A 40 -5.39 -14.58 -17.76
C LYS A 40 -4.06 -13.91 -17.45
N SER A 41 -3.71 -12.92 -18.25
CA SER A 41 -2.51 -12.10 -18.07
C SER A 41 -2.91 -10.64 -17.90
N PHE A 42 -2.38 -10.00 -16.86
CA PHE A 42 -2.65 -8.61 -16.53
C PHE A 42 -1.32 -7.84 -16.48
N PRO A 43 -0.97 -7.08 -17.52
CA PRO A 43 0.25 -6.28 -17.51
C PRO A 43 0.13 -5.09 -16.56
N LEU A 44 1.23 -4.78 -15.87
CA LEU A 44 1.38 -3.51 -15.17
C LEU A 44 1.58 -2.42 -16.23
N LYS A 45 0.61 -1.52 -16.34
CA LYS A 45 0.69 -0.37 -17.23
C LYS A 45 1.52 0.72 -16.56
N ASP A 46 2.33 1.41 -17.35
CA ASP A 46 3.09 2.58 -16.93
C ASP A 46 3.86 2.38 -15.61
N GLN A 47 4.84 1.48 -15.68
CA GLN A 47 5.57 1.00 -14.52
C GLN A 47 6.32 2.12 -13.77
N ASP A 48 6.88 3.07 -14.51
CA ASP A 48 7.60 4.20 -13.93
C ASP A 48 6.63 5.15 -13.21
N HIS A 49 5.45 5.43 -13.80
CA HIS A 49 4.42 6.21 -13.11
C HIS A 49 3.98 5.55 -11.80
N VAL A 50 3.76 4.23 -11.80
CA VAL A 50 3.37 3.50 -10.58
C VAL A 50 4.48 3.57 -9.52
N ILE A 51 5.76 3.49 -9.92
CA ILE A 51 6.90 3.66 -9.01
C ILE A 51 6.94 5.07 -8.43
N GLU A 52 6.78 6.11 -9.24
CA GLU A 52 6.75 7.50 -8.77
C GLU A 52 5.64 7.75 -7.76
N ARG A 53 4.45 7.24 -8.07
CA ARG A 53 3.28 7.33 -7.20
C ARG A 53 3.48 6.59 -5.88
N LEU A 54 4.11 5.41 -5.91
CA LEU A 54 4.49 4.66 -4.71
C LEU A 54 5.52 5.43 -3.88
N ALA A 55 6.54 6.02 -4.51
CA ALA A 55 7.56 6.81 -3.84
C ALA A 55 6.95 8.04 -3.14
N ALA A 56 6.04 8.75 -3.81
CA ALA A 56 5.32 9.87 -3.22
C ALA A 56 4.48 9.45 -2.00
N TRP A 57 3.81 8.29 -2.07
CA TRP A 57 3.07 7.75 -0.93
C TRP A 57 3.98 7.39 0.23
N VAL A 58 5.12 6.73 -0.02
CA VAL A 58 6.10 6.36 1.02
C VAL A 58 6.70 7.60 1.67
N ALA A 59 7.02 8.64 0.89
CA ALA A 59 7.52 9.90 1.40
C ALA A 59 6.50 10.56 2.35
N LEU A 60 5.23 10.63 1.93
CA LEU A 60 4.16 11.14 2.78
C LEU A 60 3.98 10.31 4.05
N ALA A 61 4.01 8.98 3.95
CA ALA A 61 3.87 8.08 5.09
C ALA A 61 5.02 8.26 6.09
N LYS A 62 6.25 8.41 5.58
CA LYS A 62 7.43 8.71 6.38
C LYS A 62 7.27 10.02 7.16
N THR A 63 6.88 11.11 6.49
CA THR A 63 6.68 12.41 7.15
C THR A 63 5.63 12.32 8.25
N ARG A 64 4.50 11.66 8.02
CA ARG A 64 3.49 11.46 9.07
C ARG A 64 4.00 10.64 10.25
N LEU A 65 4.81 9.62 9.98
CA LEU A 65 5.41 8.81 11.03
C LEU A 65 6.42 9.62 11.86
N GLU A 66 7.22 10.47 11.23
CA GLU A 66 8.16 11.39 11.89
C GLU A 66 7.43 12.44 12.74
N GLU A 67 6.21 12.84 12.35
CA GLU A 67 5.29 13.69 13.15
C GLU A 67 4.64 12.94 14.34
N GLY A 68 4.95 11.65 14.54
CA GLY A 68 4.37 10.82 15.59
C GLY A 68 2.96 10.29 15.28
N VAL A 69 2.55 10.34 14.02
CA VAL A 69 1.24 9.89 13.57
C VAL A 69 1.34 8.53 12.88
N VAL A 70 0.63 7.54 13.42
CA VAL A 70 0.55 6.20 12.83
C VAL A 70 -0.66 6.10 11.91
N TYR A 71 -0.45 5.68 10.67
CA TYR A 71 -1.53 5.36 9.73
C TYR A 71 -1.98 3.90 9.92
N PRO A 72 -3.21 3.64 10.38
CA PRO A 72 -3.68 2.27 10.66
C PRO A 72 -4.08 1.49 9.40
N GLY A 73 -3.88 2.06 8.20
CA GLY A 73 -4.31 1.47 6.94
C GLY A 73 -5.71 1.88 6.49
N VAL A 74 -6.09 1.40 5.30
CA VAL A 74 -7.42 1.63 4.71
C VAL A 74 -8.49 0.69 5.23
N LYS A 75 -8.09 -0.49 5.74
CA LYS A 75 -9.04 -1.47 6.25
C LYS A 75 -9.50 -1.05 7.66
N PRO A 76 -10.81 -1.05 7.96
CA PRO A 76 -11.29 -0.90 9.32
C PRO A 76 -10.68 -1.99 10.21
N TYR A 77 -10.32 -1.66 11.45
CA TYR A 77 -9.69 -2.61 12.37
C TYR A 77 -10.61 -3.81 12.68
N ARG A 78 -11.93 -3.60 12.68
CA ARG A 78 -12.93 -4.66 12.86
C ARG A 78 -12.83 -5.76 11.80
N ASP A 79 -12.36 -5.39 10.62
CA ASP A 79 -12.24 -6.29 9.48
C ASP A 79 -10.82 -6.86 9.34
N ASP A 80 -9.85 -6.44 10.18
CA ASP A 80 -8.49 -6.99 10.16
C ASP A 80 -8.39 -8.22 11.08
N PRO A 81 -8.28 -9.45 10.53
CA PRO A 81 -8.21 -10.67 11.34
C PRO A 81 -6.93 -10.80 12.17
N ARG A 82 -5.94 -9.93 11.95
CA ARG A 82 -4.67 -9.90 12.69
C ARG A 82 -4.75 -8.98 13.92
N PHE A 83 -5.77 -8.13 14.00
CA PHE A 83 -5.92 -7.18 15.08
C PHE A 83 -6.13 -7.90 16.42
N GLY A 84 -5.48 -7.42 17.49
CA GLY A 84 -5.60 -7.99 18.84
C GLY A 84 -4.81 -9.30 19.10
N ARG A 85 -4.11 -9.84 18.09
CA ARG A 85 -3.37 -11.11 18.24
C ARG A 85 -2.09 -11.01 19.07
N LEU A 86 -1.44 -9.85 19.09
CA LEU A 86 -0.23 -9.60 19.88
C LEU A 86 -0.55 -8.97 21.23
N ALA A 87 -1.49 -8.03 21.26
CA ALA A 87 -1.96 -7.39 22.48
C ALA A 87 -3.40 -6.91 22.27
N MET A 88 -4.25 -7.16 23.27
CA MET A 88 -5.61 -6.64 23.29
C MET A 88 -5.59 -5.17 23.77
N PRO A 89 -6.51 -4.34 23.27
CA PRO A 89 -6.65 -2.97 23.77
C PRO A 89 -7.08 -2.98 25.23
N ALA A 90 -6.80 -1.89 25.95
CA ALA A 90 -7.22 -1.74 27.35
C ALA A 90 -8.75 -1.85 27.57
N SER A 91 -9.56 -1.60 26.54
CA SER A 91 -11.00 -1.86 26.54
C SER A 91 -11.53 -2.10 25.13
N SER A 92 -12.68 -2.77 25.02
CA SER A 92 -13.35 -3.03 23.73
C SER A 92 -13.65 -1.76 22.93
N PHE A 93 -13.99 -0.67 23.61
CA PHE A 93 -14.29 0.64 23.00
C PHE A 93 -13.07 1.55 22.80
N TYR A 94 -11.89 1.15 23.28
CA TYR A 94 -10.68 1.98 23.24
C TYR A 94 -10.37 2.46 21.81
N LEU A 95 -10.52 1.57 20.84
CA LEU A 95 -10.21 1.82 19.44
C LEU A 95 -11.30 2.62 18.74
N GLU A 96 -12.58 2.30 18.97
CA GLU A 96 -13.71 3.07 18.43
C GLU A 96 -13.56 4.55 18.79
N ARG A 97 -13.15 4.82 20.02
CA ARG A 97 -12.90 6.18 20.51
C ARG A 97 -11.68 6.83 19.86
N LYS A 98 -10.61 6.07 19.59
CA LYS A 98 -9.33 6.62 19.08
C LYS A 98 -9.29 6.70 17.55
N GLU A 99 -9.98 5.83 16.84
CA GLU A 99 -9.95 5.72 15.38
C GLU A 99 -10.27 7.06 14.67
N PRO A 100 -11.31 7.82 15.04
CA PRO A 100 -11.59 9.10 14.37
C PRO A 100 -10.44 10.10 14.52
N THR A 101 -9.82 10.14 15.70
CA THR A 101 -8.70 11.05 15.99
C THR A 101 -7.44 10.63 15.24
N ILE A 102 -7.14 9.32 15.21
CA ILE A 102 -6.00 8.76 14.46
C ILE A 102 -6.17 9.01 12.96
N ARG A 103 -7.37 8.77 12.41
CA ARG A 103 -7.67 9.01 11.00
C ARG A 103 -7.59 10.50 10.64
N LYS A 104 -8.06 11.39 11.53
CA LYS A 104 -7.93 12.84 11.35
C LYS A 104 -6.45 13.26 11.35
N ALA A 105 -5.65 12.73 12.28
CA ALA A 105 -4.22 13.05 12.39
C ALA A 105 -3.43 12.53 11.18
N ALA A 106 -3.75 11.32 10.68
CA ALA A 106 -3.07 10.74 9.52
C ALA A 106 -3.38 11.46 8.20
N GLY A 107 -4.42 12.31 8.19
CA GLY A 107 -4.84 13.09 7.04
C GLY A 107 -5.55 12.26 5.97
N THR A 108 -6.16 12.96 5.01
CA THR A 108 -6.88 12.33 3.90
C THR A 108 -5.95 11.86 2.79
N ASP A 109 -4.75 12.44 2.70
CA ASP A 109 -3.87 12.26 1.55
C ASP A 109 -3.32 10.83 1.47
N LEU A 110 -2.92 10.22 2.58
CA LEU A 110 -2.47 8.82 2.60
C LEU A 110 -3.56 7.86 2.11
N ALA A 111 -4.80 8.10 2.55
CA ALA A 111 -5.95 7.28 2.14
C ALA A 111 -6.42 7.58 0.71
N ARG A 112 -6.16 8.80 0.20
CA ARG A 112 -6.45 9.22 -1.17
C ARG A 112 -5.46 8.58 -2.14
N TYR A 113 -4.17 8.76 -1.91
CA TYR A 113 -3.10 8.16 -2.72
C TYR A 113 -3.22 6.63 -2.78
N TRP A 114 -3.60 5.98 -1.66
CA TRP A 114 -3.82 4.53 -1.65
C TRP A 114 -5.00 4.09 -2.52
N ARG A 115 -5.99 4.97 -2.74
CA ARG A 115 -7.25 4.69 -3.48
C ARG A 115 -7.28 5.19 -4.92
N GLU A 116 -6.39 6.11 -5.31
CA GLU A 116 -6.30 6.65 -6.68
C GLU A 116 -6.19 5.54 -7.72
N PRO A 117 -6.68 5.65 -8.96
CA PRO A 117 -6.71 4.55 -9.94
C PRO A 117 -5.33 4.01 -10.33
#